data_AF-A0A0E9LQ01-F1
#
_entry.id   AF-A0A0E9LQ01-F1
#
_cell.length_a   1.000
_cell.length_b   1.000
_cell.length_c   1.000
_cell.angle_alpha   90.00
_cell.angle_beta   90.00
_cell.angle_gamma   90.00
#
_symmetry.space_group_name_H-M   'P 1'
#
loop_
_entity.id
_entity.type
_entity.pdbx_description
1 polymer ?
#
loop_
_entity_poly.entity_id
_entity_poly.type
_entity_poly.pdbx_seq_one_letter_code
_entity_poly.pdbx_strand_id
1 'polypeptide(L)' 'MKTATNNDLLKSLNLVYENAKGSKLNMEVLDKMDSELSRIAEFLKITKIQALFTTIIFGLNYDAVGQR' A
#
# COMPACT_ATOMS: atom_id res chain seq x y z
N MET A 1 -11.49 -18.92 4.77
CA MET A 1 -10.72 -17.75 4.32
C MET A 1 -9.23 -18.09 4.36
N LYS A 2 -8.48 -17.87 3.29
CA LYS A 2 -7.01 -17.98 3.33
C LYS A 2 -6.49 -16.79 4.15
N THR A 3 -5.75 -17.05 5.22
CA THR A 3 -5.09 -16.02 6.02
C THR A 3 -4.06 -15.30 5.15
N ALA A 4 -4.18 -13.99 4.99
CA ALA A 4 -3.18 -13.20 4.29
C ALA A 4 -1.83 -13.30 5.03
N THR A 5 -0.75 -13.52 4.28
CA THR A 5 0.60 -13.67 4.84
C THR A 5 1.36 -12.34 4.85
N ASN A 6 2.44 -12.24 5.63
CA ASN A 6 3.31 -11.05 5.58
C ASN A 6 3.87 -10.78 4.17
N ASN A 7 4.14 -11.84 3.39
CA ASN A 7 4.61 -11.70 2.00
C ASN A 7 3.52 -11.12 1.08
N ASP A 8 2.26 -11.46 1.33
CA ASP A 8 1.14 -10.89 0.60
C ASP A 8 0.98 -9.40 0.90
N LEU A 9 1.11 -9.02 2.18
CA LEU A 9 1.07 -7.62 2.59
C LEU A 9 2.17 -6.81 1.90
N LEU A 10 3.41 -7.32 1.90
CA LEU A 10 4.55 -6.64 1.27
C LEU A 10 4.33 -6.42 -0.23
N LYS A 11 3.74 -7.40 -0.94
CA LYS A 11 3.41 -7.24 -2.36
C LYS A 11 2.35 -6.16 -2.58
N SER A 12 1.31 -6.14 -1.77
CA SER A 12 0.25 -5.13 -1.83
C SER A 12 0.80 -3.73 -1.54
N LEU A 13 1.65 -3.58 -0.52
CA LEU A 13 2.30 -2.31 -0.17
C LEU A 13 3.15 -1.81 -1.35
N ASN A 14 3.96 -2.67 -1.96
CA ASN A 14 4.79 -2.28 -3.10
C ASN A 14 3.94 -1.82 -4.29
N LEU A 15 2.85 -2.54 -4.59
CA LEU A 15 1.98 -2.21 -5.71
C LEU A 15 1.27 -0.87 -5.51
N VAL A 16 0.77 -0.60 -4.31
CA VAL A 16 0.13 0.68 -3.99
C VAL A 16 1.14 1.82 -4.01
N TYR A 17 2.36 1.61 -3.50
CA TYR A 17 3.40 2.64 -3.52
C TYR A 17 3.79 3.02 -4.95
N GLU A 18 4.09 2.05 -5.82
CA GLU A 18 4.52 2.33 -7.20
C GLU A 18 3.42 3.03 -8.02
N ASN A 19 2.15 2.70 -7.80
CA ASN A 19 1.03 3.38 -8.46
C ASN A 19 0.75 4.78 -7.86
N ALA A 20 0.98 4.96 -6.57
CA ALA A 20 0.84 6.27 -5.92
C ALA A 20 2.01 7.21 -6.28
N LYS A 21 3.20 6.67 -6.52
CA LYS A 21 4.42 7.41 -6.88
C LYS A 21 4.19 8.17 -8.19
N GLY A 22 4.27 9.51 -8.12
CA GLY A 22 4.05 10.39 -9.28
C GLY A 22 2.57 10.71 -9.60
N SER A 23 1.61 10.07 -8.93
CA SER A 23 0.17 10.30 -9.17
C SER A 23 -0.39 11.62 -8.61
N LYS A 24 0.40 12.34 -7.81
CA LYS A 24 -0.05 13.47 -6.97
C LYS A 24 -1.28 13.15 -6.12
N LEU A 25 -1.54 11.87 -5.81
CA LEU A 25 -2.69 11.40 -5.03
C LEU A 25 -4.04 11.79 -5.64
N ASN A 26 -4.17 11.73 -6.97
CA ASN A 26 -5.48 11.91 -7.60
C ASN A 26 -6.45 10.80 -7.13
N MET A 27 -7.75 11.12 -7.05
CA MET A 27 -8.78 10.18 -6.58
C MET A 27 -8.93 8.95 -7.49
N GLU A 28 -8.68 9.08 -8.81
CA GLU A 28 -8.76 7.96 -9.76
C GLU A 28 -7.71 6.87 -9.47
N VAL A 29 -6.60 7.23 -8.82
CA VAL A 29 -5.56 6.29 -8.40
C VAL A 29 -6.04 5.45 -7.22
N LEU A 30 -6.90 5.98 -6.34
CA LEU A 30 -7.52 5.21 -5.26
C LEU A 30 -8.45 4.13 -5.82
N ASP A 31 -9.25 4.47 -6.83
CA ASP A 31 -10.17 3.52 -7.47
C ASP A 31 -9.41 2.35 -8.12
N LYS A 32 -8.26 2.63 -8.75
CA LYS A 32 -7.39 1.60 -9.35
C LYS A 32 -6.73 0.69 -8.31
N MET A 33 -6.59 1.16 -7.07
CA MET A 33 -5.91 0.45 -5.98
C MET A 33 -6.87 -0.11 -4.93
N ASP A 34 -8.18 -0.06 -5.17
CA ASP A 34 -9.19 -0.36 -4.15
C ASP A 34 -9.05 -1.79 -3.59
N SER A 35 -8.71 -2.77 -4.42
CA SER A 35 -8.49 -4.15 -3.98
C SER A 35 -7.31 -4.30 -3.03
N GLU A 36 -6.19 -3.64 -3.34
CA GLU A 36 -4.97 -3.69 -2.53
C GLU A 36 -5.12 -2.88 -1.24
N LEU A 37 -5.73 -1.70 -1.33
CA LEU A 37 -6.05 -0.88 -0.16
C LEU A 37 -7.02 -1.60 0.77
N SER A 38 -8.01 -2.34 0.24
CA SER A 38 -8.89 -3.19 1.04
C SER A 38 -8.12 -4.28 1.78
N ARG A 39 -7.19 -4.93 1.08
CA ARG A 39 -6.38 -6.01 1.65
C ARG A 39 -5.45 -5.52 2.76
N ILE A 40 -4.78 -4.38 2.55
CA ILE A 40 -3.90 -3.76 3.55
C ILE A 40 -4.72 -3.28 4.75
N ALA A 41 -5.86 -2.65 4.50
CA ALA A 41 -6.77 -2.17 5.53
C ALA A 41 -7.29 -3.31 6.43
N GLU A 42 -7.70 -4.43 5.82
CA GLU A 42 -8.16 -5.62 6.54
C GLU A 42 -7.02 -6.22 7.39
N PHE A 43 -5.82 -6.35 6.80
CA PHE A 43 -4.67 -6.91 7.49
C PHE A 43 -4.24 -6.07 8.71
N LEU A 44 -4.13 -4.75 8.54
CA LEU A 44 -3.66 -3.83 9.57
C LEU A 44 -4.79 -3.37 10.51
N LYS A 45 -6.05 -3.72 10.22
CA LYS A 45 -7.25 -3.26 10.95
C LYS A 45 -7.37 -1.73 10.99
N ILE A 46 -7.16 -1.10 9.83
CA ILE A 46 -7.23 0.36 9.63
C ILE A 46 -8.20 0.69 8.49
N THR A 47 -8.49 1.96 8.27
CA THR A 47 -9.28 2.43 7.12
C THR A 47 -8.46 2.40 5.83
N LYS A 48 -9.11 2.37 4.66
CA LYS A 48 -8.41 2.42 3.34
C LYS A 48 -7.55 3.67 3.16
N ILE A 49 -8.01 4.81 3.66
CA ILE A 49 -7.22 6.05 3.61
C ILE A 49 -5.97 5.96 4.50
N GLN A 50 -6.08 5.35 5.68
CA GLN A 50 -4.92 5.09 6.52
C GLN A 50 -3.99 4.08 5.85
N ALA A 51 -4.51 3.05 5.20
CA ALA A 51 -3.72 2.08 4.44
C ALA A 51 -2.92 2.73 3.31
N LEU A 52 -3.49 3.72 2.61
CA LEU A 52 -2.77 4.52 1.61
C LEU A 52 -1.58 5.25 2.25
N PHE A 53 -1.82 6.02 3.32
CA PHE A 53 -0.75 6.77 3.99
C PHE A 53 0.31 5.85 4.59
N THR A 54 -0.08 4.75 5.22
CA THR A 54 0.84 3.74 5.73
C THR A 54 1.71 3.18 4.60
N THR A 55 1.12 2.90 3.44
CA THR A 55 1.87 2.41 2.29
C THR A 55 2.88 3.43 1.77
N ILE A 56 2.47 4.69 1.64
CA ILE A 56 3.36 5.76 1.18
C ILE A 56 4.51 5.96 2.16
N ILE A 57 4.22 6.03 3.46
CA ILE A 57 5.24 6.14 4.51
C ILE A 57 6.17 4.93 4.46
N PHE A 58 5.62 3.72 4.36
CA PHE A 58 6.40 2.50 4.29
C PHE A 58 7.33 2.50 3.06
N GLY A 59 6.81 2.78 1.86
CA GLY A 59 7.59 2.84 0.63
C GLY A 59 8.69 3.88 0.67
N LEU A 60 8.42 5.09 1.18
CA LEU A 60 9.43 6.14 1.36
C LEU A 60 10.54 5.75 2.34
N ASN A 61 10.22 4.98 3.38
CA ASN A 61 11.19 4.54 4.38
C ASN A 61 11.93 3.25 3.96
N TYR A 62 11.35 2.42 3.11
CA TYR A 62 11.95 1.17 2.62
C TYR A 62 12.75 1.34 1.32
N ASP A 63 12.44 2.31 0.45
CA ASP A 63 13.32 2.71 -0.68
C ASP A 63 14.70 3.17 -0.15
N ALA A 64 14.75 3.72 1.07
CA ALA A 64 16.00 4.12 1.73
C ALA A 64 16.86 2.92 2.21
N VAL A 65 16.32 1.69 2.25
CA VAL A 65 17.03 0.48 2.69
C VAL A 65 17.56 -0.33 1.49
N GLY A 66 16.96 -0.20 0.31
CA GLY A 66 17.43 -0.84 -0.93
C GLY A 66 18.59 -0.14 -1.65
N GLN A 67 19.02 1.03 -1.15
CA GLN A 67 20.18 1.79 -1.67
C GLN A 67 21.34 1.92 -0.64
N ARG A 68 21.41 1.05 0.37
CA ARG A 68 22.57 0.95 1.27
C ARG A 68 23.22 -0.42 1.19
#